data_AF-A0A4R1BKC8-F1
#
_entry.id   AF-A0A4R1BKC8-F1
#
_cell.length_a   1.000
_cell.length_b   1.000
_cell.length_c   1.000
_cell.angle_alpha   90.00
_cell.angle_beta   90.00
_cell.angle_gamma   90.00
#
_symmetry.space_group_name_H-M   'P 1'
#
loop_
_entity.id
_entity.type
_entity.pdbx_description
1 polymer ?
#
loop_
_entity_poly.entity_id
_entity_poly.type
_entity_poly.pdbx_seq_one_letter_code
_entity_poly.pdbx_strand_id
1 'polypeptide(L)'
;MTSLKRYGFLLLLAFFALGAAAQQRQKIVLFSPLYLDSAFDAGNNYRFNTSFPKYLNPGLEFYLGAQAALDSLNRAGAPLEVHVVDLRSSKTPLARVFRDPALANAGLFIAPSNPAETRQLAEEALRRKIPFVSATLPNDAGVTDNPYYVVLNSTLRTHCEALYRHYQKVAPNDHVVLFTRPGTQEAQVKEYFLDAAKSATGKALSLQVVDLGAEFDDGKVVAALDSTRRNICIAGSLDEDFASELAAGLTSAGSDYKIQLAGMPTWDGLPFRHTEFKGLDILYTTPFWYAKPTALQTAIAKDFSAKQNGRATDLYYRGYETMLRFALLLLDSRGDMASNLPRKGNNVFTTFDIQPVFLNRSKPELDYFENKHLYFIRVVNGVKSALP
;
A
#
# COMPACT_ATOMS: atom_id res chain seq x y z
N MET A 1 -67.63 45.74 -9.16
CA MET A 1 -67.41 45.13 -10.50
C MET A 1 -66.44 46.06 -11.24
N THR A 2 -65.13 45.77 -11.20
CA THR A 2 -64.33 45.16 -12.30
C THR A 2 -64.20 46.12 -13.49
N SER A 3 -63.04 46.55 -13.98
CA SER A 3 -61.80 45.84 -14.32
C SER A 3 -60.71 46.92 -14.61
N LEU A 4 -59.58 46.93 -13.91
CA LEU A 4 -58.26 46.34 -14.27
C LEU A 4 -57.55 46.95 -15.49
N LYS A 5 -56.57 47.81 -15.19
CA LYS A 5 -55.45 48.27 -16.03
C LYS A 5 -54.57 47.08 -16.45
N ARG A 6 -53.90 47.15 -17.61
CA ARG A 6 -52.42 46.98 -17.70
C ARG A 6 -51.85 47.14 -19.12
N TYR A 7 -50.66 47.73 -19.09
CA TYR A 7 -49.76 48.10 -20.18
C TYR A 7 -49.19 46.89 -20.92
N GLY A 8 -49.02 47.04 -22.24
CA GLY A 8 -48.19 46.17 -23.06
C GLY A 8 -46.72 46.62 -23.02
N PHE A 9 -45.84 45.68 -22.68
CA PHE A 9 -44.41 45.72 -23.01
C PHE A 9 -44.00 44.29 -23.31
N LEU A 10 -43.80 43.97 -24.59
CA LEU A 10 -43.23 42.70 -25.02
C LEU A 10 -41.73 42.74 -24.73
N LEU A 11 -41.30 41.92 -23.78
CA LEU A 11 -39.89 41.60 -23.54
C LEU A 11 -39.69 40.14 -23.95
N LEU A 12 -39.03 39.95 -25.10
CA LEU A 12 -38.57 38.65 -25.57
C LEU A 12 -37.46 38.17 -24.60
N LEU A 13 -37.83 37.33 -23.64
CA LEU A 13 -36.89 36.51 -22.87
C LEU A 13 -36.50 35.30 -23.73
N ALA A 14 -35.40 35.43 -24.46
CA ALA A 14 -34.69 34.28 -24.99
C ALA A 14 -34.11 33.49 -23.79
N PHE A 15 -34.81 32.44 -23.38
CA PHE A 15 -34.24 31.40 -22.55
C PHE A 15 -33.16 30.69 -23.38
N PHE A 16 -31.89 31.08 -23.20
CA PHE A 16 -30.80 30.16 -23.44
C PHE A 16 -30.90 29.09 -22.36
N ALA A 17 -31.63 28.02 -22.66
CA ALA A 17 -31.37 26.72 -22.03
C ALA A 17 -29.96 26.32 -22.50
N LEU A 18 -28.93 26.73 -21.75
CA LEU A 18 -27.68 26.00 -21.71
C LEU A 18 -28.05 24.60 -21.23
N GLY A 19 -28.28 23.69 -22.18
CA GLY A 19 -28.30 22.28 -21.89
C GLY A 19 -26.97 21.98 -21.22
N ALA A 20 -27.00 21.75 -19.90
CA ALA A 20 -25.91 21.08 -19.24
C ALA A 20 -25.79 19.74 -19.95
N ALA A 21 -24.83 19.62 -20.87
CA ALA A 21 -24.42 18.32 -21.38
C ALA A 21 -24.19 17.46 -20.13
N ALA A 22 -24.93 16.36 -19.99
CA ALA A 22 -24.79 15.47 -18.86
C ALA A 22 -23.31 15.11 -18.76
N GLN A 23 -22.64 15.59 -17.72
CA GLN A 23 -21.20 15.39 -17.57
C GLN A 23 -20.97 13.87 -17.51
N GLN A 24 -20.28 13.34 -18.50
CA GLN A 24 -20.05 11.90 -18.61
C GLN A 24 -19.37 11.41 -17.34
N ARG A 25 -20.08 10.59 -16.56
CA ARG A 25 -19.58 10.11 -15.27
C ARG A 25 -18.44 9.12 -15.51
N GLN A 26 -17.34 9.31 -14.79
CA GLN A 26 -16.21 8.40 -14.83
C GLN A 26 -16.50 7.19 -13.94
N LYS A 27 -16.29 5.99 -14.47
CA LYS A 27 -16.65 4.74 -13.78
C LYS A 27 -15.45 4.12 -13.08
N ILE A 28 -15.60 3.84 -11.79
CA ILE A 28 -14.63 3.11 -10.98
C ILE A 28 -15.24 1.77 -10.56
N VAL A 29 -14.48 0.68 -10.67
CA VAL A 29 -14.86 -0.61 -10.10
C VAL A 29 -13.99 -0.87 -8.88
N LEU A 30 -14.62 -0.87 -7.71
CA LEU A 30 -14.00 -1.20 -6.44
C LEU A 30 -14.25 -2.67 -6.14
N PHE A 31 -13.21 -3.47 -6.21
CA PHE A 31 -13.24 -4.84 -5.72
C PHE A 31 -12.87 -4.85 -4.25
N SER A 32 -13.54 -5.65 -3.42
CA SER A 32 -13.18 -5.85 -2.01
C SER A 32 -13.61 -7.23 -1.53
N PRO A 33 -12.85 -7.93 -0.67
CA PRO A 33 -13.26 -9.21 -0.10
C PRO A 33 -14.28 -8.98 1.02
N LEU A 34 -15.56 -8.86 0.67
CA LEU A 34 -16.65 -8.55 1.60
C LEU A 34 -17.30 -9.81 2.18
N TYR A 35 -17.15 -10.97 1.52
CA TYR A 35 -17.70 -12.25 1.95
C TYR A 35 -19.21 -12.20 2.22
N LEU A 36 -19.96 -11.47 1.39
CA LEU A 36 -21.39 -11.23 1.59
C LEU A 36 -22.19 -12.55 1.60
N ASP A 37 -21.81 -13.51 0.76
CA ASP A 37 -22.43 -14.83 0.70
C ASP A 37 -22.19 -15.68 1.97
N SER A 38 -21.13 -15.38 2.73
CA SER A 38 -20.84 -15.99 4.03
C SER A 38 -21.50 -15.23 5.18
N ALA A 39 -21.60 -13.89 5.08
CA ALA A 39 -22.20 -13.03 6.10
C ALA A 39 -23.73 -13.12 6.13
N PHE A 40 -24.37 -13.31 4.97
CA PHE A 40 -25.83 -13.29 4.82
C PHE A 40 -26.39 -14.61 4.28
N ASP A 41 -27.58 -14.97 4.72
CA ASP A 41 -28.35 -16.09 4.16
C ASP A 41 -29.09 -15.69 2.87
N ALA A 42 -29.86 -16.62 2.28
CA ALA A 42 -30.63 -16.34 1.06
C ALA A 42 -31.78 -15.34 1.26
N GLY A 43 -32.20 -15.11 2.51
CA GLY A 43 -33.19 -14.11 2.89
C GLY A 43 -32.59 -12.75 3.28
N ASN A 44 -31.29 -12.54 3.04
CA ASN A 44 -30.53 -11.36 3.48
C ASN A 44 -30.47 -11.17 5.00
N ASN A 45 -30.68 -12.24 5.79
CA ASN A 45 -30.47 -12.18 7.23
C ASN A 45 -28.99 -12.39 7.55
N TYR A 46 -28.50 -11.62 8.52
CA TYR A 46 -27.13 -11.75 9.01
C TYR A 46 -26.97 -13.06 9.82
N ARG A 47 -26.00 -13.89 9.44
CA ARG A 47 -25.85 -15.26 9.99
C ARG A 47 -25.25 -15.34 11.38
N PHE A 48 -24.53 -14.31 11.82
CA PHE A 48 -23.72 -14.37 13.05
C PHE A 48 -24.37 -13.67 14.24
N ASN A 49 -25.67 -13.34 14.16
CA ASN A 49 -26.42 -12.66 15.22
C ASN A 49 -25.70 -11.38 15.70
N THR A 50 -25.19 -11.34 16.93
CA THR A 50 -24.46 -10.20 17.50
C THR A 50 -22.94 -10.31 17.36
N SER A 51 -22.42 -11.44 16.87
CA SER A 51 -20.99 -11.64 16.66
C SER A 51 -20.56 -11.12 15.28
N PHE A 52 -19.38 -10.51 15.21
CA PHE A 52 -18.79 -10.07 13.95
C PHE A 52 -17.53 -10.89 13.63
N PRO A 53 -17.55 -11.75 12.59
CA PRO A 53 -16.39 -12.55 12.23
C PRO A 53 -15.20 -11.68 11.82
N LYS A 54 -14.07 -11.88 12.49
CA LYS A 54 -12.85 -11.06 12.28
C LYS A 54 -12.30 -11.08 10.86
N TYR A 55 -12.53 -12.18 10.12
CA TYR A 55 -12.06 -12.30 8.73
C TYR A 55 -12.76 -11.31 7.77
N LEU A 56 -13.90 -10.75 8.16
CA LEU A 56 -14.61 -9.71 7.39
C LEU A 56 -13.93 -8.34 7.52
N ASN A 57 -13.23 -8.07 8.63
CA ASN A 57 -12.70 -6.75 8.96
C ASN A 57 -11.82 -6.16 7.85
N PRO A 58 -10.83 -6.87 7.28
CA PRO A 58 -9.89 -6.23 6.38
C PRO A 58 -10.53 -5.66 5.11
N GLY A 59 -11.38 -6.44 4.44
CA GLY A 59 -12.10 -6.00 3.24
C GLY A 59 -13.17 -4.96 3.55
N LEU A 60 -13.89 -5.13 4.66
CA LEU A 60 -14.92 -4.18 5.08
C LEU A 60 -14.31 -2.81 5.43
N GLU A 61 -13.23 -2.76 6.21
CA GLU A 61 -12.61 -1.50 6.60
C GLU A 61 -12.03 -0.75 5.41
N PHE A 62 -11.37 -1.45 4.47
CA PHE A 62 -10.93 -0.85 3.22
C PHE A 62 -12.10 -0.26 2.43
N TYR A 63 -13.19 -1.02 2.30
CA TYR A 63 -14.41 -0.56 1.64
C TYR A 63 -15.02 0.68 2.32
N LEU A 64 -15.12 0.69 3.66
CA LEU A 64 -15.64 1.82 4.42
C LEU A 64 -14.76 3.07 4.27
N GLY A 65 -13.44 2.89 4.18
CA GLY A 65 -12.49 3.95 3.86
C GLY A 65 -12.78 4.55 2.48
N ALA A 66 -12.87 3.69 1.46
CA ALA A 66 -13.18 4.10 0.10
C ALA A 66 -14.55 4.81 0.01
N GLN A 67 -15.57 4.31 0.73
CA GLN A 67 -16.88 4.93 0.81
C GLN A 67 -16.82 6.35 1.39
N ALA A 68 -16.07 6.55 2.48
CA ALA A 68 -15.91 7.88 3.08
C ALA A 68 -15.19 8.88 2.15
N ALA A 69 -14.26 8.40 1.31
CA ALA A 69 -13.66 9.20 0.25
C ALA A 69 -14.67 9.56 -0.85
N LEU A 70 -15.51 8.61 -1.27
CA LEU A 70 -16.56 8.83 -2.26
C LEU A 70 -17.63 9.80 -1.75
N ASP A 71 -18.01 9.74 -0.48
CA ASP A 71 -18.91 10.71 0.14
C ASP A 71 -18.33 12.14 0.06
N SER A 72 -17.01 12.26 0.25
CA SER A 72 -16.30 13.55 0.13
C SER A 72 -16.31 14.06 -1.32
N LEU A 73 -16.03 13.18 -2.29
CA LEU A 73 -16.07 13.50 -3.71
C LEU A 73 -17.48 13.85 -4.20
N ASN A 74 -18.49 13.12 -3.74
CA ASN A 74 -19.90 13.36 -4.09
C ASN A 74 -20.38 14.72 -3.55
N ARG A 75 -20.01 15.08 -2.31
CA ARG A 75 -20.28 16.43 -1.77
C ARG A 75 -19.61 17.54 -2.56
N ALA A 76 -18.45 17.26 -3.18
CA ALA A 76 -17.77 18.17 -4.09
C ALA A 76 -18.34 18.17 -5.52
N GLY A 77 -19.40 17.40 -5.80
CA GLY A 77 -20.03 17.32 -7.11
C GLY A 77 -19.23 16.50 -8.14
N ALA A 78 -18.32 15.62 -7.70
CA ALA A 78 -17.51 14.82 -8.61
C ALA A 78 -18.39 13.88 -9.47
N PRO A 79 -18.22 13.87 -10.81
CA PRO A 79 -19.04 13.07 -11.71
C PRO A 79 -18.54 11.62 -11.73
N LEU A 80 -18.71 10.89 -10.63
CA LEU A 80 -18.28 9.50 -10.47
C LEU A 80 -19.46 8.54 -10.45
N GLU A 81 -19.26 7.37 -11.04
CA GLU A 81 -20.10 6.18 -10.91
C GLU A 81 -19.22 5.06 -10.34
N VAL A 82 -19.63 4.45 -9.23
CA VAL A 82 -18.82 3.39 -8.59
C VAL A 82 -19.61 2.10 -8.51
N HIS A 83 -19.00 1.03 -9.00
CA HIS A 83 -19.51 -0.34 -8.87
C HIS A 83 -18.67 -1.10 -7.88
N VAL A 84 -19.31 -1.78 -6.93
CA VAL A 84 -18.63 -2.54 -5.88
C VAL A 84 -18.79 -4.03 -6.15
N VAL A 85 -17.67 -4.76 -6.15
CA VAL A 85 -17.64 -6.20 -6.40
C VAL A 85 -17.07 -6.91 -5.18
N ASP A 86 -17.81 -7.91 -4.67
CA ASP A 86 -17.31 -8.81 -3.64
C ASP A 86 -16.39 -9.88 -4.25
N LEU A 87 -15.09 -9.79 -3.96
CA LEU A 87 -14.08 -10.76 -4.42
C LEU A 87 -14.27 -12.17 -3.86
N ARG A 88 -15.08 -12.32 -2.82
CA ARG A 88 -15.30 -13.58 -2.09
C ARG A 88 -16.70 -14.14 -2.28
N SER A 89 -17.46 -13.62 -3.24
CA SER A 89 -18.73 -14.20 -3.63
C SER A 89 -18.52 -15.56 -4.29
N SER A 90 -19.12 -16.60 -3.72
CA SER A 90 -19.16 -17.93 -4.33
C SER A 90 -20.15 -18.00 -5.49
N LYS A 91 -21.15 -17.10 -5.51
CA LYS A 91 -22.18 -17.01 -6.54
C LYS A 91 -21.71 -16.29 -7.81
N THR A 92 -20.72 -15.41 -7.68
CA THR A 92 -20.26 -14.54 -8.78
C THR A 92 -18.74 -14.57 -8.89
N PRO A 93 -18.15 -15.62 -9.50
CA PRO A 93 -16.71 -15.67 -9.72
C PRO A 93 -16.25 -14.55 -10.64
N LEU A 94 -14.98 -14.13 -10.55
CA LEU A 94 -14.41 -13.02 -11.33
C LEU A 94 -14.64 -13.15 -12.85
N ALA A 95 -14.53 -14.35 -13.40
CA ALA A 95 -14.82 -14.60 -14.82
C ALA A 95 -16.25 -14.21 -15.23
N ARG A 96 -17.23 -14.31 -14.32
CA ARG A 96 -18.60 -13.84 -14.53
C ARG A 96 -18.69 -12.33 -14.35
N VAL A 97 -18.06 -11.79 -13.31
CA VAL A 97 -17.98 -10.33 -13.05
C VAL A 97 -17.47 -9.58 -14.29
N PHE A 98 -16.41 -10.08 -14.93
CA PHE A 98 -15.84 -9.45 -16.11
C PHE A 98 -16.79 -9.40 -17.31
N ARG A 99 -17.80 -10.27 -17.36
CA ARG A 99 -18.82 -10.23 -18.43
C ARG A 99 -20.02 -9.36 -18.10
N ASP A 100 -20.07 -8.78 -16.90
CA ASP A 100 -21.18 -7.93 -16.47
C ASP A 100 -21.20 -6.61 -17.28
N PRO A 101 -22.30 -6.30 -17.99
CA PRO A 101 -22.46 -5.04 -18.69
C PRO A 101 -22.31 -3.80 -17.79
N ALA A 102 -22.58 -3.93 -16.48
CA ALA A 102 -22.38 -2.85 -15.51
C ALA A 102 -20.92 -2.39 -15.43
N LEU A 103 -19.96 -3.28 -15.73
CA LEU A 103 -18.53 -2.97 -15.76
C LEU A 103 -18.05 -2.47 -17.13
N ALA A 104 -18.96 -2.35 -18.12
CA ALA A 104 -18.62 -1.73 -19.40
C ALA A 104 -18.16 -0.28 -19.19
N ASN A 105 -17.13 0.12 -19.93
CA ASN A 105 -16.54 1.46 -19.87
C ASN A 105 -16.01 1.86 -18.47
N ALA A 106 -15.62 0.90 -17.64
CA ALA A 106 -14.83 1.20 -16.45
C ALA A 106 -13.56 1.96 -16.83
N GLY A 107 -13.24 3.04 -16.12
CA GLY A 107 -12.01 3.82 -16.31
C GLY A 107 -10.91 3.44 -15.32
N LEU A 108 -11.23 2.72 -14.25
CA LEU A 108 -10.30 2.36 -13.18
C LEU A 108 -10.79 1.15 -12.39
N PHE A 109 -9.87 0.22 -12.11
CA PHE A 109 -10.04 -0.85 -11.12
C PHE A 109 -9.21 -0.54 -9.87
N ILE A 110 -9.79 -0.76 -8.69
CA ILE A 110 -9.08 -0.71 -7.40
C ILE A 110 -9.43 -1.98 -6.62
N ALA A 111 -8.43 -2.66 -6.06
CA ALA A 111 -8.68 -3.85 -5.24
C ALA A 111 -7.65 -4.02 -4.10
N PRO A 112 -8.08 -4.35 -2.87
CA PRO A 112 -7.27 -5.08 -1.92
C PRO A 112 -7.38 -6.59 -2.22
N SER A 113 -6.55 -7.08 -3.14
CA SER A 113 -6.64 -8.45 -3.70
C SER A 113 -5.51 -9.36 -3.23
N ASN A 114 -5.76 -10.67 -3.26
CA ASN A 114 -4.71 -11.69 -3.11
C ASN A 114 -3.96 -11.92 -4.45
N PRO A 115 -2.88 -12.74 -4.49
CA PRO A 115 -2.13 -12.96 -5.73
C PRO A 115 -2.96 -13.52 -6.90
N ALA A 116 -3.86 -14.47 -6.65
CA ALA A 116 -4.66 -15.10 -7.71
C ALA A 116 -5.73 -14.15 -8.29
N GLU A 117 -6.34 -13.33 -7.43
CA GLU A 117 -7.26 -12.26 -7.84
C GLU A 117 -6.51 -11.17 -8.61
N THR A 118 -5.32 -10.79 -8.13
CA THR A 118 -4.48 -9.75 -8.75
C THR A 118 -4.10 -10.12 -10.18
N ARG A 119 -3.69 -11.38 -10.43
CA ARG A 119 -3.40 -11.84 -11.80
C ARG A 119 -4.61 -11.70 -12.73
N GLN A 120 -5.76 -12.21 -12.30
CA GLN A 120 -6.99 -12.13 -13.09
C GLN A 120 -7.42 -10.67 -13.35
N LEU A 121 -7.30 -9.79 -12.35
CA LEU A 121 -7.62 -8.37 -12.49
C LEU A 121 -6.62 -7.65 -13.41
N ALA A 122 -5.33 -7.96 -13.31
CA ALA A 122 -4.30 -7.38 -14.15
C ALA A 122 -4.43 -7.82 -15.62
N GLU A 123 -4.70 -9.10 -15.86
CA GLU A 123 -4.99 -9.63 -17.21
C GLU A 123 -6.20 -8.92 -17.83
N GLU A 124 -7.28 -8.76 -17.07
CA GLU A 124 -8.48 -8.08 -17.55
C GLU A 124 -8.25 -6.58 -17.77
N ALA A 125 -7.49 -5.93 -16.88
CA ALA A 125 -7.08 -4.55 -17.00
C ALA A 125 -6.25 -4.30 -18.28
N LEU A 126 -5.31 -5.19 -18.58
CA LEU A 126 -4.51 -5.16 -19.80
C LEU A 126 -5.41 -5.32 -21.04
N ARG A 127 -6.31 -6.30 -21.04
CA ARG A 127 -7.25 -6.56 -22.15
C ARG A 127 -8.15 -5.37 -22.45
N ARG A 128 -8.59 -4.65 -21.40
CA ARG A 128 -9.45 -3.46 -21.51
C ARG A 128 -8.68 -2.16 -21.68
N LYS A 129 -7.37 -2.15 -21.46
CA LYS A 129 -6.52 -0.95 -21.42
C LYS A 129 -6.98 0.04 -20.35
N ILE A 130 -7.28 -0.45 -19.14
CA ILE A 130 -7.74 0.36 -18.01
C ILE A 130 -6.78 0.22 -16.85
N PRO A 131 -6.41 1.29 -16.14
CA PRO A 131 -5.57 1.17 -14.96
C PRO A 131 -6.19 0.29 -13.88
N PHE A 132 -5.36 -0.55 -13.26
CA PHE A 132 -5.68 -1.37 -12.11
C PHE A 132 -4.69 -1.10 -10.97
N VAL A 133 -5.23 -0.65 -9.84
CA VAL A 133 -4.48 -0.41 -8.61
C VAL A 133 -4.68 -1.59 -7.65
N SER A 134 -3.64 -2.40 -7.49
CA SER A 134 -3.52 -3.36 -6.39
C SER A 134 -3.10 -2.63 -5.13
N ALA A 135 -4.07 -2.42 -4.24
CA ALA A 135 -3.98 -1.47 -3.14
C ALA A 135 -3.18 -2.02 -1.94
N THR A 136 -3.21 -3.33 -1.71
CA THR A 136 -2.69 -3.94 -0.48
C THR A 136 -1.69 -5.08 -0.70
N LEU A 137 -1.59 -5.66 -1.90
CA LEU A 137 -0.68 -6.77 -2.15
C LEU A 137 0.77 -6.25 -2.24
N PRO A 138 1.71 -6.73 -1.40
CA PRO A 138 3.11 -6.26 -1.41
C PRO A 138 3.98 -7.00 -2.43
N ASN A 139 3.41 -7.45 -3.55
CA ASN A 139 4.12 -8.10 -4.64
C ASN A 139 3.39 -7.89 -5.98
N ASP A 140 4.09 -8.14 -7.09
CA ASP A 140 3.55 -8.03 -8.45
C ASP A 140 2.69 -9.22 -8.89
N ALA A 141 2.51 -10.25 -8.05
CA ALA A 141 1.81 -11.49 -8.34
C ALA A 141 2.33 -12.28 -9.56
N GLY A 142 3.54 -11.98 -10.04
CA GLY A 142 4.12 -12.50 -11.28
C GLY A 142 3.61 -11.80 -12.54
N VAL A 143 2.97 -10.63 -12.42
CA VAL A 143 2.50 -9.85 -13.55
C VAL A 143 3.67 -9.07 -14.15
N THR A 144 3.88 -9.27 -15.46
CA THR A 144 4.87 -8.56 -16.29
C THR A 144 4.18 -7.95 -17.50
N ASP A 145 4.89 -7.09 -18.23
CA ASP A 145 4.44 -6.51 -19.52
C ASP A 145 3.05 -5.85 -19.48
N ASN A 146 2.68 -5.22 -18.36
CA ASN A 146 1.36 -4.63 -18.14
C ASN A 146 1.45 -3.14 -17.73
N PRO A 147 1.39 -2.20 -18.70
CA PRO A 147 1.47 -0.77 -18.44
C PRO A 147 0.22 -0.20 -17.75
N TYR A 148 -0.77 -1.03 -17.41
CA TYR A 148 -1.97 -0.62 -16.69
C TYR A 148 -1.97 -1.08 -15.23
N TYR A 149 -0.97 -1.86 -14.82
CA TYR A 149 -0.91 -2.42 -13.48
C TYR A 149 -0.12 -1.53 -12.52
N VAL A 150 -0.68 -1.25 -11.34
CA VAL A 150 -0.05 -0.49 -10.27
C VAL A 150 0.02 -1.34 -8.99
N VAL A 151 1.24 -1.59 -8.51
CA VAL A 151 1.54 -2.16 -7.20
C VAL A 151 1.66 -1.01 -6.19
N LEU A 152 0.61 -0.76 -5.41
CA LEU A 152 0.58 0.39 -4.50
C LEU A 152 1.32 0.10 -3.17
N ASN A 153 1.28 -1.15 -2.72
CA ASN A 153 2.03 -1.60 -1.55
C ASN A 153 3.42 -2.07 -2.01
N SER A 154 4.48 -1.35 -1.65
CA SER A 154 5.83 -1.60 -2.16
C SER A 154 6.29 -3.04 -1.99
N THR A 155 7.02 -3.54 -3.00
CA THR A 155 7.57 -4.89 -3.02
C THR A 155 8.74 -5.06 -2.05
N LEU A 156 9.00 -6.31 -1.63
CA LEU A 156 10.18 -6.63 -0.82
C LEU A 156 11.48 -6.14 -1.45
N ARG A 157 11.62 -6.25 -2.78
CA ARG A 157 12.79 -5.72 -3.51
C ARG A 157 12.95 -4.21 -3.28
N THR A 158 11.87 -3.43 -3.39
CA THR A 158 11.89 -1.99 -3.12
C THR A 158 12.34 -1.67 -1.69
N HIS A 159 11.89 -2.45 -0.71
CA HIS A 159 12.33 -2.31 0.69
C HIS A 159 13.83 -2.58 0.87
N CYS A 160 14.34 -3.69 0.33
CA CYS A 160 15.76 -4.04 0.40
C CYS A 160 16.65 -3.00 -0.30
N GLU A 161 16.26 -2.57 -1.51
CA GLU A 161 16.99 -1.54 -2.28
C GLU A 161 17.00 -0.20 -1.56
N ALA A 162 15.89 0.20 -0.92
CA ALA A 162 15.81 1.44 -0.17
C ALA A 162 16.69 1.42 1.09
N LEU A 163 16.68 0.32 1.87
CA LEU A 163 17.58 0.15 3.01
C LEU A 163 19.05 0.17 2.59
N TYR A 164 19.40 -0.54 1.51
CA TYR A 164 20.75 -0.51 0.96
C TYR A 164 21.19 0.91 0.61
N ARG A 165 20.38 1.64 -0.19
CA ARG A 165 20.68 3.01 -0.61
C ARG A 165 20.74 3.99 0.56
N HIS A 166 19.89 3.81 1.56
CA HIS A 166 19.93 4.60 2.79
C HIS A 166 21.28 4.46 3.48
N TYR A 167 21.72 3.23 3.76
CA TYR A 167 23.01 3.00 4.42
C TYR A 167 24.22 3.34 3.57
N GLN A 168 24.14 3.15 2.25
CA GLN A 168 25.15 3.64 1.31
C GLN A 168 25.34 5.16 1.46
N LYS A 169 24.26 5.92 1.64
CA LYS A 169 24.29 7.38 1.78
C LYS A 169 24.75 7.85 3.16
N VAL A 170 24.22 7.26 4.24
CA VAL A 170 24.40 7.80 5.61
C VAL A 170 25.46 7.07 6.43
N ALA A 171 25.90 5.89 5.97
CA ALA A 171 26.82 5.01 6.69
C ALA A 171 27.91 4.39 5.78
N PRO A 172 28.54 5.14 4.83
CA PRO A 172 29.44 4.57 3.81
C PRO A 172 30.77 3.98 4.34
N ASN A 173 31.08 4.17 5.63
CA ASN A 173 32.30 3.68 6.29
C ASN A 173 32.02 2.78 7.49
N ASP A 174 30.74 2.54 7.80
CA ASP A 174 30.36 1.68 8.91
C ASP A 174 30.59 0.21 8.57
N HIS A 175 30.60 -0.63 9.60
CA HIS A 175 30.59 -2.08 9.44
C HIS A 175 29.17 -2.53 9.16
N VAL A 176 28.90 -3.06 7.97
CA VAL A 176 27.54 -3.47 7.58
C VAL A 176 27.48 -4.96 7.35
N VAL A 177 26.61 -5.62 8.11
CA VAL A 177 26.47 -7.08 8.12
C VAL A 177 25.02 -7.44 7.81
N LEU A 178 24.81 -8.25 6.79
CA LEU A 178 23.55 -8.93 6.51
C LEU A 178 23.58 -10.31 7.15
N PHE A 179 22.76 -10.50 8.18
CA PHE A 179 22.55 -11.80 8.81
C PHE A 179 21.45 -12.56 8.09
N THR A 180 21.72 -13.80 7.71
CA THR A 180 20.78 -14.68 7.00
C THR A 180 20.78 -16.06 7.65
N ARG A 181 19.82 -16.90 7.26
CA ARG A 181 19.82 -18.35 7.53
C ARG A 181 19.38 -19.12 6.28
N PRO A 182 19.46 -20.47 6.28
CA PRO A 182 18.95 -21.27 5.17
C PRO A 182 17.44 -21.10 4.98
N GLY A 183 17.01 -20.73 3.78
CA GLY A 183 15.60 -20.60 3.44
C GLY A 183 15.40 -19.91 2.09
N THR A 184 14.25 -20.14 1.44
CA THR A 184 13.95 -19.56 0.11
C THR A 184 13.74 -18.04 0.20
N GLN A 185 13.05 -17.60 1.24
CA GLN A 185 12.79 -16.18 1.48
C GLN A 185 14.08 -15.44 1.85
N GLU A 186 14.90 -16.02 2.71
CA GLU A 186 16.19 -15.49 3.13
C GLU A 186 17.18 -15.40 1.95
N ALA A 187 17.21 -16.42 1.09
CA ALA A 187 18.00 -16.41 -0.13
C ALA A 187 17.57 -15.25 -1.05
N GLN A 188 16.26 -14.99 -1.18
CA GLN A 188 15.73 -13.90 -1.98
C GLN A 188 16.07 -12.51 -1.38
N VAL A 189 15.93 -12.31 -0.07
CA VAL A 189 16.32 -11.07 0.60
C VAL A 189 17.81 -10.80 0.40
N LYS A 190 18.65 -11.83 0.59
CA LYS A 190 20.10 -11.75 0.33
C LYS A 190 20.39 -11.34 -1.11
N GLU A 191 19.74 -11.97 -2.08
CA GLU A 191 19.91 -11.63 -3.49
C GLU A 191 19.55 -10.17 -3.79
N TYR A 192 18.46 -9.63 -3.22
CA TYR A 192 18.09 -8.23 -3.42
C TYR A 192 19.14 -7.25 -2.90
N PHE A 193 19.74 -7.50 -1.73
CA PHE A 193 20.84 -6.66 -1.23
C PHE A 193 22.11 -6.78 -2.09
N LEU A 194 22.45 -7.99 -2.55
CA LEU A 194 23.61 -8.20 -3.41
C LEU A 194 23.42 -7.55 -4.80
N ASP A 195 22.22 -7.62 -5.37
CA ASP A 195 21.86 -6.94 -6.62
C ASP A 195 21.92 -5.42 -6.49
N ALA A 196 21.40 -4.88 -5.38
CA ALA A 196 21.50 -3.46 -5.07
C ALA A 196 22.98 -3.03 -4.99
N ALA A 197 23.84 -3.86 -4.39
CA ALA A 197 25.28 -3.60 -4.31
C ALA A 197 25.97 -3.62 -5.68
N LYS A 198 25.64 -4.58 -6.55
CA LYS A 198 26.18 -4.66 -7.92
C LYS A 198 25.77 -3.50 -8.81
N SER A 199 24.59 -2.93 -8.56
CA SER A 199 24.04 -1.80 -9.33
C SER A 199 24.15 -0.45 -8.64
N ALA A 200 24.92 -0.39 -7.54
CA ALA A 200 25.14 0.83 -6.79
C ALA A 200 25.94 1.85 -7.63
N THR A 201 25.44 3.08 -7.69
CA THR A 201 26.20 4.21 -8.22
C THR A 201 27.08 4.79 -7.11
N GLY A 202 28.34 5.10 -7.42
CA GLY A 202 29.29 5.63 -6.43
C GLY A 202 29.98 4.55 -5.60
N LYS A 203 30.39 4.90 -4.37
CA LYS A 203 31.04 3.94 -3.45
C LYS A 203 29.99 2.92 -2.98
N ALA A 204 30.16 1.65 -3.36
CA ALA A 204 29.31 0.57 -2.87
C ALA A 204 29.49 0.38 -1.36
N LEU A 205 28.40 0.02 -0.68
CA LEU A 205 28.44 -0.38 0.72
C LEU A 205 29.24 -1.68 0.85
N SER A 206 30.18 -1.72 1.80
CA SER A 206 30.90 -2.97 2.13
C SER A 206 29.97 -3.87 2.94
N LEU A 207 29.20 -4.71 2.24
CA LEU A 207 28.23 -5.62 2.83
C LEU A 207 28.85 -6.99 3.12
N GLN A 208 29.05 -7.31 4.39
CA GLN A 208 29.39 -8.67 4.82
C GLN A 208 28.12 -9.51 4.94
N VAL A 209 28.11 -10.73 4.40
CA VAL A 209 26.99 -11.67 4.60
C VAL A 209 27.41 -12.73 5.60
N VAL A 210 26.59 -12.95 6.63
CA VAL A 210 26.81 -13.97 7.66
C VAL A 210 25.61 -14.90 7.70
N ASP A 211 25.84 -16.18 7.44
CA ASP A 211 24.83 -17.23 7.58
C ASP A 211 24.91 -17.81 9.00
N LEU A 212 23.83 -17.68 9.75
CA LEU A 212 23.75 -18.17 11.13
C LEU A 212 23.50 -19.68 11.20
N GLY A 213 23.10 -20.32 10.09
CA GLY A 213 22.71 -21.72 10.03
C GLY A 213 21.24 -21.95 10.37
N ALA A 214 20.82 -23.22 10.37
CA ALA A 214 19.45 -23.61 10.71
C ALA A 214 19.18 -23.53 12.21
N GLU A 215 20.19 -23.81 13.03
CA GLU A 215 20.16 -23.62 14.48
C GLU A 215 20.82 -22.27 14.79
N PHE A 216 20.09 -21.41 15.49
CA PHE A 216 20.59 -20.09 15.83
C PHE A 216 21.76 -20.17 16.81
N ASP A 217 22.83 -19.43 16.52
CA ASP A 217 24.07 -19.38 17.30
C ASP A 217 24.44 -17.91 17.55
N ASP A 218 24.31 -17.47 18.80
CA ASP A 218 24.59 -16.10 19.23
C ASP A 218 26.09 -15.77 19.13
N GLY A 219 26.97 -16.76 19.30
CA GLY A 219 28.41 -16.61 19.14
C GLY A 219 28.79 -16.13 17.73
N LYS A 220 28.10 -16.61 16.69
CA LYS A 220 28.30 -16.13 15.31
C LYS A 220 27.84 -14.69 15.10
N VAL A 221 26.79 -14.27 15.81
CA VAL A 221 26.32 -12.87 15.76
C VAL A 221 27.39 -11.96 16.34
N VAL A 222 27.86 -12.25 17.56
CA VAL A 222 28.87 -11.43 18.26
C VAL A 222 30.19 -11.42 17.50
N ALA A 223 30.64 -12.57 16.98
CA ALA A 223 31.90 -12.68 16.22
C ALA A 223 31.92 -11.86 14.92
N ALA A 224 30.75 -11.49 14.39
CA ALA A 224 30.64 -10.66 13.20
C ALA A 224 30.69 -9.15 13.47
N LEU A 225 30.66 -8.73 14.74
CA LEU A 225 30.64 -7.32 15.13
C LEU A 225 32.05 -6.72 15.23
N ASP A 226 32.13 -5.41 15.02
CA ASP A 226 33.33 -4.59 15.14
C ASP A 226 33.17 -3.62 16.33
N SER A 227 34.07 -3.71 17.31
CA SER A 227 34.03 -2.87 18.53
C SER A 227 34.57 -1.44 18.29
N THR A 228 35.23 -1.20 17.15
CA THR A 228 35.84 0.10 16.81
C THR A 228 34.94 0.95 15.91
N ARG A 229 33.98 0.33 15.23
CA ARG A 229 33.04 0.99 14.30
C ARG A 229 31.59 0.81 14.74
N ARG A 230 30.69 1.60 14.14
CA ARG A 230 29.26 1.32 14.25
C ARG A 230 28.92 0.11 13.37
N ASN A 231 28.11 -0.80 13.91
CA ASN A 231 27.60 -2.00 13.26
C ASN A 231 26.18 -1.74 12.78
N ILE A 232 25.97 -1.80 11.47
CA ILE A 232 24.63 -1.86 10.86
C ILE A 232 24.33 -3.33 10.60
N CYS A 233 23.47 -3.90 11.44
CA CYS A 233 23.10 -5.31 11.39
C CYS A 233 21.75 -5.43 10.68
N ILE A 234 21.74 -5.92 9.44
CA ILE A 234 20.54 -6.09 8.63
C ILE A 234 20.01 -7.52 8.83
N ALA A 235 18.75 -7.64 9.23
CA ALA A 235 18.04 -8.91 9.32
C ALA A 235 17.58 -9.36 7.92
N GLY A 236 18.19 -10.42 7.40
CA GLY A 236 17.93 -10.96 6.07
C GLY A 236 16.73 -11.91 5.99
N SER A 237 15.71 -11.75 6.82
CA SER A 237 14.50 -12.59 6.84
C SER A 237 13.24 -11.78 7.16
N LEU A 238 12.08 -12.19 6.63
CA LEU A 238 10.79 -11.64 7.04
C LEU A 238 10.23 -12.32 8.30
N ASP A 239 10.86 -13.40 8.75
CA ASP A 239 10.43 -14.21 9.89
C ASP A 239 10.58 -13.47 11.22
N GLU A 240 9.51 -13.50 12.02
CA GLU A 240 9.46 -12.79 13.30
C GLU A 240 10.30 -13.48 14.39
N ASP A 241 10.43 -14.81 14.33
CA ASP A 241 11.28 -15.57 15.25
C ASP A 241 12.75 -15.24 15.00
N PHE A 242 13.20 -15.27 13.74
CA PHE A 242 14.56 -14.83 13.36
C PHE A 242 14.85 -13.39 13.79
N ALA A 243 13.87 -12.49 13.66
CA ALA A 243 14.01 -11.10 14.10
C ALA A 243 14.28 -11.01 15.61
N SER A 244 13.55 -11.80 16.40
CA SER A 244 13.66 -11.84 17.86
C SER A 244 14.97 -12.49 18.31
N GLU A 245 15.37 -13.59 17.69
CA GLU A 245 16.64 -14.28 17.95
C GLU A 245 17.84 -13.37 17.63
N LEU A 246 17.84 -12.73 16.45
CA LEU A 246 18.92 -11.81 16.07
C LEU A 246 18.99 -10.60 17.02
N ALA A 247 17.84 -10.03 17.40
CA ALA A 247 17.80 -8.92 18.36
C ALA A 247 18.37 -9.34 19.73
N ALA A 248 18.04 -10.55 20.21
CA ALA A 248 18.59 -11.09 21.44
C ALA A 248 20.12 -11.29 21.37
N GLY A 249 20.63 -11.87 20.28
CA GLY A 249 22.08 -12.05 20.06
C GLY A 249 22.84 -10.72 19.93
N LEU A 250 22.23 -9.70 19.33
CA LEU A 250 22.83 -8.36 19.27
C LEU A 250 22.82 -7.67 20.64
N THR A 251 21.78 -7.87 21.43
CA THR A 251 21.69 -7.33 22.80
C THR A 251 22.68 -8.02 23.75
N SER A 252 22.94 -9.32 23.58
CA SER A 252 23.90 -10.07 24.40
C SER A 252 25.36 -9.65 24.17
N ALA A 253 25.67 -9.05 23.02
CA ALA A 253 27.01 -8.50 22.72
C ALA A 253 27.44 -7.38 23.69
N GLY A 254 26.49 -6.73 24.37
CA GLY A 254 26.75 -5.70 25.36
C GLY A 254 27.06 -4.31 24.78
N SER A 255 27.39 -3.36 25.68
CA SER A 255 27.54 -1.94 25.34
C SER A 255 28.83 -1.57 24.58
N ASP A 256 29.77 -2.51 24.47
CA ASP A 256 31.04 -2.29 23.78
C ASP A 256 30.85 -2.16 22.26
N TYR A 257 29.73 -2.67 21.73
CA TYR A 257 29.38 -2.58 20.32
C TYR A 257 28.31 -1.51 20.09
N LYS A 258 28.60 -0.58 19.19
CA LYS A 258 27.59 0.38 18.71
C LYS A 258 26.75 -0.29 17.63
N ILE A 259 25.50 -0.66 17.95
CA ILE A 259 24.65 -1.45 17.06
C ILE A 259 23.43 -0.63 16.61
N GLN A 260 23.13 -0.71 15.31
CA GLN A 260 21.81 -0.42 14.77
C GLN A 260 21.30 -1.66 14.03
N LEU A 261 20.07 -2.05 14.31
CA LEU A 261 19.42 -3.22 13.70
C LEU A 261 18.45 -2.77 12.61
N ALA A 262 18.67 -3.22 11.38
CA ALA A 262 17.76 -2.95 10.27
C ALA A 262 16.85 -4.14 10.01
N GLY A 263 15.53 -3.92 9.98
CA GLY A 263 14.50 -4.93 9.82
C GLY A 263 13.82 -4.89 8.46
N MET A 264 13.12 -5.99 8.16
CA MET A 264 12.28 -6.13 6.97
C MET A 264 10.90 -5.48 7.17
N PRO A 265 10.11 -5.22 6.11
CA PRO A 265 8.81 -4.54 6.24
C PRO A 265 7.79 -5.22 7.17
N THR A 266 7.88 -6.54 7.37
CA THR A 266 7.01 -7.28 8.31
C THR A 266 7.17 -6.80 9.76
N TRP A 267 8.29 -6.15 10.08
CA TRP A 267 8.61 -5.70 11.43
C TRP A 267 7.67 -4.60 11.94
N ASP A 268 6.83 -4.00 11.10
CA ASP A 268 5.81 -3.07 11.57
C ASP A 268 4.85 -3.72 12.58
N GLY A 269 4.64 -5.04 12.50
CA GLY A 269 3.81 -5.80 13.45
C GLY A 269 4.51 -6.16 14.77
N LEU A 270 5.84 -6.03 14.86
CA LEU A 270 6.60 -6.58 15.98
C LEU A 270 6.38 -5.84 17.30
N PRO A 271 6.35 -6.58 18.44
CA PRO A 271 6.20 -6.01 19.77
C PRO A 271 7.55 -5.49 20.31
N PHE A 272 8.08 -4.40 19.74
CA PHE A 272 9.39 -3.81 20.09
C PHE A 272 9.59 -3.37 21.57
N ARG A 273 8.59 -3.57 22.44
CA ARG A 273 8.70 -3.38 23.89
C ARG A 273 9.19 -4.63 24.62
N HIS A 274 9.25 -5.77 23.94
CA HIS A 274 9.81 -6.99 24.49
C HIS A 274 11.31 -6.86 24.77
N THR A 275 11.82 -7.76 25.60
CA THR A 275 13.15 -7.68 26.22
C THR A 275 14.29 -7.74 25.21
N GLU A 276 14.15 -8.55 24.17
CA GLU A 276 15.12 -8.80 23.11
C GLU A 276 15.39 -7.57 22.23
N PHE A 277 14.44 -6.63 22.16
CA PHE A 277 14.59 -5.37 21.40
C PHE A 277 15.04 -4.19 22.28
N LYS A 278 15.15 -4.39 23.59
CA LYS A 278 15.41 -3.31 24.54
C LYS A 278 16.80 -2.72 24.33
N GLY A 279 16.88 -1.40 24.19
CA GLY A 279 18.14 -0.68 24.02
C GLY A 279 18.69 -0.68 22.59
N LEU A 280 18.11 -1.47 21.67
CA LEU A 280 18.48 -1.43 20.27
C LEU A 280 17.94 -0.16 19.58
N ASP A 281 18.77 0.41 18.70
CA ASP A 281 18.33 1.35 17.67
C ASP A 281 17.88 0.55 16.46
N ILE A 282 16.58 0.53 16.18
CA ILE A 282 16.00 -0.30 15.12
C ILE A 282 15.53 0.58 13.98
N LEU A 283 15.75 0.16 12.73
CA LEU A 283 15.25 0.83 11.53
C LEU A 283 14.55 -0.18 10.62
N TYR A 284 13.30 0.06 10.26
CA TYR A 284 12.63 -0.69 9.19
C TYR A 284 11.96 0.26 8.22
N THR A 285 11.40 -0.27 7.13
CA THR A 285 10.72 0.54 6.12
C THR A 285 9.26 0.12 5.95
N THR A 286 8.38 1.07 5.67
CA THR A 286 6.95 0.84 5.38
C THR A 286 6.47 1.82 4.31
N PRO A 287 5.58 1.42 3.37
CA PRO A 287 5.03 2.34 2.39
C PRO A 287 3.94 3.27 2.95
N PHE A 288 3.43 2.99 4.15
CA PHE A 288 2.34 3.75 4.76
C PHE A 288 2.63 4.04 6.23
N TRP A 289 2.40 5.28 6.65
CA TRP A 289 2.66 5.71 8.02
C TRP A 289 1.61 6.71 8.52
N TYR A 290 0.71 6.27 9.39
CA TYR A 290 -0.43 7.08 9.89
C TYR A 290 -0.29 7.51 11.36
N ALA A 291 0.92 7.48 11.94
CA ALA A 291 1.09 7.69 13.38
C ALA A 291 0.84 9.14 13.86
N LYS A 292 1.00 10.14 13.00
CA LYS A 292 0.67 11.54 13.31
C LYS A 292 -0.57 11.94 12.51
N PRO A 293 -1.78 11.89 13.11
CA PRO A 293 -2.99 12.16 12.38
C PRO A 293 -3.05 13.64 11.97
N THR A 294 -3.28 13.89 10.68
CA THR A 294 -3.69 15.19 10.17
C THR A 294 -5.12 15.53 10.62
N ALA A 295 -5.52 16.80 10.48
CA ALA A 295 -6.90 17.21 10.77
C ALA A 295 -7.93 16.39 9.97
N LEU A 296 -7.60 16.03 8.72
CA LEU A 296 -8.44 15.15 7.90
C LEU A 296 -8.53 13.75 8.51
N GLN A 297 -7.40 13.12 8.87
CA GLN A 297 -7.39 11.80 9.51
C GLN A 297 -8.20 11.79 10.81
N THR A 298 -8.05 12.82 11.65
CA THR A 298 -8.85 12.97 12.88
C THR A 298 -10.34 13.07 12.59
N ALA A 299 -10.73 13.85 11.59
CA ALA A 299 -12.13 14.05 11.23
C ALA A 299 -12.78 12.75 10.72
N ILE A 300 -12.13 12.04 9.79
CA ILE A 300 -12.68 10.79 9.24
C ILE A 300 -12.66 9.65 10.27
N ALA A 301 -11.66 9.61 11.16
CA ALA A 301 -11.63 8.64 12.25
C ALA A 301 -12.79 8.85 13.23
N LYS A 302 -13.11 10.11 13.55
CA LYS A 302 -14.27 10.45 14.39
C LYS A 302 -15.59 10.02 13.74
N ASP A 303 -15.75 10.27 12.44
CA ASP A 303 -16.94 9.84 11.69
C ASP A 303 -17.05 8.31 11.65
N PHE A 304 -15.95 7.61 11.42
CA PHE A 304 -15.90 6.15 11.49
C PHE A 304 -16.34 5.63 12.87
N SER A 305 -15.75 6.15 13.95
CA SER A 305 -16.08 5.70 15.30
C SER A 305 -17.53 5.97 15.68
N ALA A 306 -18.10 7.10 15.23
CA ALA A 306 -19.51 7.41 15.46
C ALA A 306 -20.47 6.44 14.75
N LYS A 307 -20.09 5.94 13.56
CA LYS A 307 -20.93 5.03 12.74
C LYS A 307 -20.73 3.55 13.06
N GLN A 308 -19.50 3.15 13.37
CA GLN A 308 -19.10 1.73 13.46
C GLN A 308 -18.90 1.24 14.90
N ASN A 309 -19.00 2.12 15.89
CA ASN A 309 -18.72 1.80 17.31
C ASN A 309 -17.36 1.09 17.50
N GLY A 310 -16.35 1.54 16.76
CA GLY A 310 -15.02 0.93 16.70
C GLY A 310 -13.93 1.95 16.35
N ARG A 311 -12.69 1.49 16.24
CA ARG A 311 -11.54 2.33 15.88
C ARG A 311 -11.11 2.02 14.45
N ALA A 312 -10.93 3.06 13.63
CA ALA A 312 -10.37 2.91 12.29
C ALA A 312 -8.96 2.30 12.36
N THR A 313 -8.70 1.24 11.57
CA THR A 313 -7.35 0.68 11.38
C THR A 313 -6.64 1.33 10.20
N ASP A 314 -5.41 0.88 9.91
CA ASP A 314 -4.67 1.33 8.73
C ASP A 314 -5.45 1.06 7.43
N LEU A 315 -6.23 -0.02 7.35
CA LEU A 315 -6.97 -0.39 6.15
C LEU A 315 -8.07 0.61 5.81
N TYR A 316 -8.70 1.22 6.80
CA TYR A 316 -9.65 2.32 6.59
C TYR A 316 -8.97 3.53 5.95
N TYR A 317 -7.80 3.94 6.46
CA TYR A 317 -7.05 5.06 5.88
C TYR A 317 -6.53 4.75 4.48
N ARG A 318 -6.04 3.51 4.25
CA ARG A 318 -5.62 3.04 2.93
C ARG A 318 -6.76 3.07 1.92
N GLY A 319 -7.94 2.58 2.31
CA GLY A 319 -9.14 2.61 1.48
C GLY A 319 -9.55 4.04 1.12
N TYR A 320 -9.54 4.94 2.10
CA TYR A 320 -9.84 6.36 1.90
C TYR A 320 -8.86 7.02 0.93
N GLU A 321 -7.55 6.93 1.21
CA GLU A 321 -6.57 7.64 0.40
C GLU A 321 -6.42 7.05 -0.99
N THR A 322 -6.49 5.72 -1.14
CA THR A 322 -6.40 5.07 -2.44
C THR A 322 -7.56 5.50 -3.32
N MET A 323 -8.80 5.43 -2.80
CA MET A 323 -9.96 5.87 -3.56
C MET A 323 -9.88 7.35 -3.92
N LEU A 324 -9.58 8.24 -2.96
CA LEU A 324 -9.52 9.66 -3.22
C LEU A 324 -8.43 10.03 -4.23
N ARG A 325 -7.21 9.50 -4.05
CA ARG A 325 -6.04 9.77 -4.90
C ARG A 325 -6.30 9.40 -6.36
N PHE A 326 -6.81 8.19 -6.59
CA PHE A 326 -6.95 7.64 -7.93
C PHE A 326 -8.26 8.05 -8.60
N ALA A 327 -9.33 8.33 -7.84
CA ALA A 327 -10.53 8.96 -8.40
C ALA A 327 -10.23 10.38 -8.91
N LEU A 328 -9.48 11.19 -8.14
CA LEU A 328 -9.04 12.51 -8.62
C LEU A 328 -8.14 12.40 -9.85
N LEU A 329 -7.22 11.42 -9.87
CA LEU A 329 -6.38 11.18 -11.06
C LEU A 329 -7.20 10.81 -12.31
N LEU A 330 -8.23 9.96 -12.15
CA LEU A 330 -9.15 9.59 -13.22
C LEU A 330 -9.88 10.83 -13.76
N LEU A 331 -10.37 11.70 -12.88
CA LEU A 331 -11.06 12.94 -13.25
C LEU A 331 -10.12 13.94 -13.94
N ASP A 332 -8.89 14.09 -13.43
CA ASP A 332 -7.91 15.04 -13.94
C ASP A 332 -7.31 14.63 -15.30
N SER A 333 -7.25 13.33 -15.58
CA SER A 333 -6.61 12.77 -16.79
C SER A 333 -7.51 12.72 -18.02
N ARG A 334 -8.82 12.99 -17.87
CA ARG A 334 -9.80 13.08 -18.98
C ARG A 334 -9.75 11.91 -19.98
N GLY A 335 -9.50 10.69 -19.49
CA GLY A 335 -9.48 9.47 -20.29
C GLY A 335 -8.08 8.90 -20.58
N ASP A 336 -7.00 9.61 -20.27
CA ASP A 336 -5.61 9.13 -20.41
C ASP A 336 -4.94 8.88 -19.04
N MET A 337 -5.63 8.15 -18.18
CA MET A 337 -5.15 7.90 -16.81
C MET A 337 -3.85 7.09 -16.79
N ALA A 338 -3.68 6.14 -17.72
CA ALA A 338 -2.50 5.27 -17.78
C ALA A 338 -1.19 6.06 -17.93
N SER A 339 -1.14 7.02 -18.86
CA SER A 339 0.03 7.88 -19.05
C SER A 339 0.28 8.84 -17.89
N ASN A 340 -0.74 9.06 -17.05
CA ASN A 340 -0.70 9.94 -15.89
C ASN A 340 -0.45 9.20 -14.57
N LEU A 341 -0.25 7.88 -14.56
CA LEU A 341 0.00 7.11 -13.33
C LEU A 341 1.18 7.65 -12.49
N PRO A 342 2.32 8.08 -13.09
CA PRO A 342 3.43 8.68 -12.33
C PRO A 342 3.20 10.12 -11.87
N ARG A 343 2.12 10.78 -12.33
CA ARG A 343 1.89 12.21 -12.10
C ARG A 343 1.83 12.49 -10.60
N LYS A 344 2.64 13.45 -10.14
CA LYS A 344 2.61 13.94 -8.75
C LYS A 344 1.35 14.76 -8.46
N GLY A 345 0.93 14.78 -7.20
CA GLY A 345 -0.25 15.52 -6.74
C GLY A 345 -1.35 14.60 -6.21
N ASN A 346 -2.49 15.19 -5.86
CA ASN A 346 -3.62 14.51 -5.22
C ASN A 346 -3.22 13.73 -3.96
N ASN A 347 -2.18 14.20 -3.26
CA ASN A 347 -1.68 13.62 -2.02
C ASN A 347 -2.75 13.74 -0.92
N VAL A 348 -2.94 12.68 -0.16
CA VAL A 348 -3.93 12.62 0.92
C VAL A 348 -3.23 12.48 2.26
N PHE A 349 -2.68 11.30 2.55
CA PHE A 349 -1.83 11.05 3.73
C PHE A 349 -0.42 10.67 3.28
N THR A 350 -0.35 9.73 2.34
CA THR A 350 0.89 9.25 1.75
C THR A 350 1.27 10.07 0.51
N THR A 351 2.55 10.43 0.39
CA THR A 351 3.07 11.04 -0.85
C THR A 351 3.58 9.94 -1.77
N PHE A 352 2.65 9.29 -2.47
CA PHE A 352 2.99 8.18 -3.36
C PHE A 352 4.04 8.57 -4.41
N ASP A 353 4.98 7.67 -4.64
CA ASP A 353 5.98 7.79 -5.68
C ASP A 353 5.80 6.65 -6.70
N ILE A 354 4.76 6.77 -7.51
CA ILE A 354 4.46 5.78 -8.55
C ILE A 354 5.51 5.90 -9.66
N GLN A 355 6.32 4.87 -9.83
CA GLN A 355 7.38 4.81 -10.83
C GLN A 355 7.23 3.58 -11.74
N PRO A 356 7.63 3.68 -13.02
CA PRO A 356 7.70 2.51 -13.89
C PRO A 356 8.74 1.51 -13.37
N VAL A 357 8.43 0.23 -13.49
CA VAL A 357 9.32 -0.89 -13.17
C VAL A 357 9.69 -1.63 -14.45
N PHE A 358 10.98 -1.92 -14.58
CA PHE A 358 11.56 -2.68 -15.69
C PHE A 358 12.36 -3.83 -15.08
N LEU A 359 11.82 -5.04 -15.14
CA LEU A 359 12.43 -6.24 -14.57
C LEU A 359 13.61 -6.71 -15.44
N ASN A 360 13.46 -6.61 -16.77
CA ASN A 360 14.53 -6.95 -17.70
C ASN A 360 15.41 -5.73 -18.02
N ARG A 361 16.61 -5.69 -17.43
CA ARG A 361 17.59 -4.60 -17.67
C ARG A 361 18.17 -4.59 -19.08
N SER A 362 18.21 -5.75 -19.75
CA SER A 362 18.79 -5.88 -21.11
C SER A 362 17.79 -5.49 -22.20
N LYS A 363 16.49 -5.59 -21.92
CA LYS A 363 15.40 -5.20 -22.80
C LYS A 363 14.33 -4.47 -21.97
N PRO A 364 14.49 -3.15 -21.74
CA PRO A 364 13.62 -2.41 -20.85
C PRO A 364 12.26 -2.17 -21.49
N GLU A 365 11.35 -3.13 -21.31
CA GLU A 365 9.91 -3.00 -21.57
C GLU A 365 9.20 -2.72 -20.24
N LEU A 366 8.17 -1.87 -20.26
CA LEU A 366 7.44 -1.49 -19.04
C LEU A 366 6.63 -2.67 -18.51
N ASP A 367 7.00 -3.15 -17.33
CA ASP A 367 6.33 -4.29 -16.70
C ASP A 367 5.09 -3.88 -15.91
N TYR A 368 5.23 -2.88 -15.05
CA TYR A 368 4.16 -2.32 -14.23
C TYR A 368 4.62 -1.01 -13.60
N PHE A 369 3.72 -0.35 -12.86
CA PHE A 369 4.05 0.77 -11.99
C PHE A 369 4.06 0.32 -10.53
N GLU A 370 4.95 0.90 -9.73
CA GLU A 370 5.04 0.61 -8.30
C GLU A 370 5.19 1.89 -7.50
N ASN A 371 4.56 1.94 -6.32
CA ASN A 371 4.90 2.95 -5.33
C ASN A 371 6.30 2.68 -4.75
N LYS A 372 7.26 3.55 -5.07
CA LYS A 372 8.63 3.51 -4.55
C LYS A 372 8.82 4.39 -3.30
N HIS A 373 7.77 5.06 -2.82
CA HIS A 373 7.85 5.84 -1.59
C HIS A 373 7.83 4.93 -0.37
N LEU A 374 8.83 5.10 0.49
CA LEU A 374 8.94 4.39 1.76
C LEU A 374 9.25 5.37 2.89
N TYR A 375 8.55 5.20 4.00
CA TYR A 375 8.92 5.77 5.28
C TYR A 375 9.98 4.88 5.93
N PHE A 376 11.00 5.49 6.50
CA PHE A 376 11.98 4.83 7.35
C PHE A 376 11.56 5.02 8.80
N ILE A 377 11.16 3.94 9.46
CA ILE A 377 10.65 3.97 10.83
C ILE A 377 11.76 3.55 11.76
N ARG A 378 12.20 4.50 12.57
CA ARG A 378 13.15 4.29 13.66
C ARG A 378 12.40 3.92 14.92
N VAL A 379 12.85 2.87 15.60
CA VAL A 379 12.34 2.43 16.90
C VAL A 379 13.45 2.50 17.93
N VAL A 380 13.20 3.23 19.02
CA VAL A 380 14.10 3.31 20.16
C VAL A 380 13.27 3.08 21.42
N ASN A 381 13.68 2.11 22.25
CA ASN A 381 12.95 1.73 23.46
C ASN A 381 11.45 1.48 23.22
N GLY A 382 11.12 0.81 22.11
CA GLY A 382 9.74 0.49 21.71
C GLY A 382 8.90 1.68 21.20
N VAL A 383 9.49 2.86 21.02
CA VAL A 383 8.82 4.04 20.47
C VAL A 383 9.16 4.22 18.99
N LYS A 384 8.14 4.17 18.13
CA LYS A 384 8.29 4.34 16.67
C LYS A 384 8.24 5.81 16.27
N SER A 385 9.12 6.20 15.34
CA SER A 385 9.12 7.52 14.70
C SER A 385 9.61 7.43 13.26
N ALA A 386 8.99 8.17 12.34
CA ALA A 386 9.51 8.26 10.98
C ALA A 386 10.72 9.20 10.92
N LEU A 387 11.76 8.80 10.18
CA LEU A 387 12.86 9.69 9.84
C LEU A 387 12.38 10.82 8.89
N PRO A 388 13.06 11.99 8.90
CA PRO A 388 12.70 13.14 8.06
C PRO A 388 12.75 12.88 6.56
#